data_AF-A0A7S2CRX1-F1
#
_entry.id   AF-A0A7S2CRX1-F1
#
_cell.length_a   1.000
_cell.length_b   1.000
_cell.length_c   1.000
_cell.angle_alpha   90.00
_cell.angle_beta   90.00
_cell.angle_gamma   90.00
#
_symmetry.space_group_name_H-M   'P 1'
#
loop_
_entity.id
_entity.type
_entity.pdbx_description
1 polymer ?
#
loop_
_entity_poly.entity_id
_entity_poly.type
_entity_poly.pdbx_seq_one_letter_code
_entity_poly.pdbx_strand_id
1 'polypeptide(L)'
;NVISFNAAISACEKGQQWEQALQLLDEMRRYSVEPDVVSFSAAISACEKGGQWKIALELLQEMQQNGVKPNVISFNAAISACEKGQQWEQALQLLDEMRRYSVEPDVVSFSAAISACEKGGQWKIALELLQEMQQNGVKPNVISFNA
;
A
#
# COMPACT_ATOMS: atom_id res chain seq x y z
N ASN A 1 -6.84 18.53 15.34
CA ASN A 1 -6.35 17.38 16.14
C ASN A 1 -6.22 16.17 15.21
N VAL A 2 -5.59 15.07 15.64
CA VAL A 2 -5.31 13.89 14.79
C VAL A 2 -6.57 13.38 14.07
N ILE A 3 -7.69 13.26 14.79
CA ILE A 3 -8.96 12.74 14.25
C ILE A 3 -9.46 13.59 13.08
N SER A 4 -9.45 14.92 13.22
CA SER A 4 -9.90 15.83 12.14
C SER A 4 -9.03 15.73 10.90
N PHE A 5 -7.70 15.65 11.08
CA PHE A 5 -6.78 15.48 9.95
C PHE A 5 -6.98 14.12 9.27
N ASN A 6 -7.08 13.04 10.04
CA ASN A 6 -7.33 11.70 9.50
C ASN A 6 -8.62 11.65 8.66
N ALA A 7 -9.69 12.29 9.14
CA ALA A 7 -10.93 12.38 8.39
C ALA A 7 -10.78 13.16 7.07
N ALA A 8 -10.04 14.27 7.09
CA ALA A 8 -9.77 15.06 5.89
C ALA A 8 -8.89 14.31 4.87
N ILE A 9 -7.81 13.68 5.31
CA ILE A 9 -6.93 12.87 4.45
C ILE A 9 -7.73 11.69 3.86
N SER A 10 -8.56 11.02 4.65
CA SER A 10 -9.45 9.95 4.17
C SER A 10 -10.48 10.44 3.14
N ALA A 11 -10.94 11.69 3.26
CA ALA A 11 -11.81 12.29 2.26
C ALA A 11 -11.05 12.57 0.95
N CYS A 12 -9.81 13.07 1.03
CA CYS A 12 -8.93 13.24 -0.12
C CYS A 12 -8.62 11.90 -0.82
N GLU A 13 -8.37 10.84 -0.04
CA GLU A 13 -8.19 9.47 -0.54
C GLU A 13 -9.41 8.99 -1.33
N LYS A 14 -10.63 9.25 -0.87
CA LYS A 14 -11.87 8.91 -1.60
C LYS A 14 -12.08 9.79 -2.83
N GLY A 15 -11.64 11.04 -2.77
CA GLY A 15 -11.68 12.00 -3.88
C GLY A 15 -10.54 11.86 -4.90
N GLN A 16 -9.61 10.91 -4.72
CA GLN A 16 -8.40 10.75 -5.55
C GLN A 16 -7.50 12.00 -5.57
N GLN A 17 -7.56 12.80 -4.50
CA GLN A 17 -6.86 14.06 -4.31
C GLN A 17 -5.53 13.83 -3.57
N TRP A 18 -4.58 13.18 -4.24
CA TRP A 18 -3.32 12.77 -3.61
C TRP A 18 -2.45 13.96 -3.19
N GLU A 19 -2.42 15.05 -3.98
CA GLU A 19 -1.68 16.26 -3.63
C GLU A 19 -2.20 16.89 -2.33
N GLN A 20 -3.52 16.97 -2.19
CA GLN A 20 -4.18 17.50 -0.98
C GLN A 20 -3.98 16.58 0.22
N ALA A 21 -3.99 15.26 0.02
CA ALA A 21 -3.69 14.30 1.08
C ALA A 21 -2.27 14.50 1.64
N LEU A 22 -1.28 14.71 0.76
CA LEU A 22 0.10 15.00 1.14
C LEU A 22 0.23 16.36 1.84
N GLN A 23 -0.44 17.39 1.32
CA GLN A 23 -0.44 18.71 1.95
C GLN A 23 -0.99 18.63 3.38
N LEU A 24 -2.10 17.92 3.59
CA LEU A 24 -2.68 17.73 4.92
C LEU A 24 -1.73 16.96 5.86
N LEU A 25 -1.01 15.96 5.34
CA LEU A 25 -0.02 15.21 6.12
C LEU A 25 1.17 16.08 6.54
N ASP A 26 1.62 17.00 5.69
CA ASP A 26 2.65 18.00 6.03
C ASP A 26 2.12 19.03 7.04
N GLU A 27 0.89 19.51 6.85
CA GLU A 27 0.24 20.44 7.77
C GLU A 27 0.11 19.87 9.18
N MET A 28 -0.20 18.57 9.34
CA MET A 28 -0.18 17.91 10.64
C MET A 28 1.13 18.18 11.40
N ARG A 29 2.27 17.97 10.73
CA ARG A 29 3.61 18.17 11.30
C ARG A 29 3.86 19.63 11.63
N ARG A 30 3.47 20.54 10.74
CA ARG A 30 3.59 22.00 10.94
C ARG A 30 2.81 22.48 12.16
N TYR A 31 1.67 21.85 12.46
CA TYR A 31 0.88 22.11 13.66
C TYR A 31 1.28 21.26 14.89
N SER A 32 2.44 20.59 14.84
CA SER A 32 2.92 19.70 15.92
C SER A 32 1.92 18.58 16.27
N VAL A 33 1.15 18.12 15.29
CA VAL A 33 0.27 16.96 15.38
C VAL A 33 1.00 15.80 14.72
N GLU A 34 1.35 14.78 15.49
CA GLU A 34 2.05 13.61 14.96
C GLU A 34 1.12 12.78 14.06
N PRO A 35 1.50 12.52 12.79
CA PRO A 35 0.75 11.61 11.93
C PRO A 35 0.80 10.19 12.48
N ASP A 36 -0.34 9.52 12.49
CA ASP A 36 -0.46 8.14 12.96
C ASP A 36 -0.59 7.16 11.78
N VAL A 37 -0.79 5.88 12.11
CA VAL A 37 -1.00 4.84 11.10
C VAL A 37 -2.16 5.14 10.15
N VAL A 38 -3.22 5.78 10.63
CA VAL A 38 -4.38 6.12 9.81
C VAL A 38 -4.03 7.27 8.85
N SER A 39 -3.32 8.30 9.33
CA SER A 39 -2.85 9.41 8.49
C SER A 39 -1.98 8.90 7.32
N PHE A 40 -0.98 8.06 7.63
CA PHE A 40 -0.07 7.50 6.63
C PHE A 40 -0.79 6.53 5.69
N SER A 41 -1.58 5.58 6.19
CA SER A 41 -2.31 4.64 5.34
C SER A 41 -3.23 5.36 4.34
N ALA A 42 -3.96 6.39 4.79
CA ALA A 42 -4.85 7.16 3.92
C ALA A 42 -4.08 7.97 2.87
N ALA A 43 -2.94 8.57 3.23
CA ALA A 43 -2.09 9.27 2.27
C ALA A 43 -1.48 8.32 1.22
N ILE A 44 -0.99 7.14 1.64
CA ILE A 44 -0.46 6.11 0.74
C ILE A 44 -1.56 5.62 -0.23
N SER A 45 -2.77 5.35 0.26
CA SER A 45 -3.90 4.98 -0.60
C SER A 45 -4.35 6.11 -1.54
N ALA A 46 -4.21 7.38 -1.13
CA ALA A 46 -4.44 8.50 -2.04
C ALA A 46 -3.42 8.49 -3.19
N CYS A 47 -2.12 8.30 -2.87
CA CYS A 47 -1.05 8.16 -3.87
C CYS A 47 -1.26 6.95 -4.79
N GLU A 48 -1.69 5.81 -4.25
CA GLU A 48 -2.06 4.60 -5.02
C GLU A 48 -3.17 4.89 -6.04
N LYS A 49 -4.22 5.63 -5.64
CA LYS A 49 -5.29 6.05 -6.56
C LYS A 49 -4.83 7.10 -7.57
N GLY A 50 -3.88 7.95 -7.19
CA GLY A 50 -3.24 8.94 -8.06
C GLY A 50 -2.15 8.39 -8.98
N GLY A 51 -1.85 7.08 -8.93
CA GLY A 51 -0.78 6.45 -9.72
C GLY A 51 0.64 6.85 -9.29
N GLN A 52 0.79 7.46 -8.11
CA GLN A 52 2.07 7.98 -7.59
C GLN A 52 2.82 6.92 -6.79
N TRP A 53 3.25 5.85 -7.46
CA TRP A 53 3.88 4.71 -6.80
C TRP A 53 5.17 5.07 -6.04
N LYS A 54 6.00 5.98 -6.57
CA LYS A 54 7.24 6.42 -5.91
C LYS A 54 6.95 7.08 -4.57
N ILE A 55 5.98 8.01 -4.58
CA ILE A 55 5.57 8.74 -3.37
C ILE A 55 4.93 7.77 -2.37
N ALA A 56 4.13 6.80 -2.82
CA ALA A 56 3.55 5.78 -1.95
C ALA A 56 4.64 4.97 -1.20
N LEU A 57 5.74 4.62 -1.88
CA LEU A 57 6.89 3.94 -1.26
C LEU A 57 7.66 4.85 -0.30
N GLU A 58 7.89 6.11 -0.68
CA GLU A 58 8.55 7.11 0.17
C GLU A 58 7.78 7.34 1.47
N LEU A 59 6.44 7.44 1.41
CA LEU A 59 5.59 7.56 2.59
C LEU A 59 5.61 6.32 3.48
N LEU A 60 5.63 5.12 2.90
CA LEU A 60 5.74 3.89 3.68
C LEU A 60 7.09 3.81 4.41
N GLN A 61 8.17 4.20 3.74
CA GLN A 61 9.49 4.29 4.35
C GLN A 61 9.55 5.36 5.44
N GLU A 62 8.95 6.53 5.20
CA GLU A 62 8.87 7.61 6.18
C GLU A 62 8.07 7.19 7.42
N MET A 63 6.95 6.50 7.22
CA MET A 63 6.14 5.93 8.30
C MET A 63 7.01 5.06 9.23
N GLN A 64 7.86 4.19 8.65
CA GLN A 64 8.80 3.35 9.40
C GLN A 64 9.87 4.18 10.12
N GLN A 65 10.47 5.18 9.44
CA GLN A 65 11.50 6.05 10.02
C GLN A 65 10.98 6.87 11.21
N ASN A 66 9.71 7.25 11.17
CA ASN A 66 9.03 7.96 12.26
C ASN A 66 8.58 7.02 13.40
N GLY A 67 8.94 5.73 13.36
CA GLY A 67 8.56 4.75 14.37
C GLY A 67 7.08 4.36 14.33
N VAL A 68 6.34 4.76 13.30
CA VAL A 68 4.94 4.36 13.12
C VAL A 68 4.93 3.00 12.46
N LYS A 69 4.46 1.96 13.17
CA LYS A 69 4.49 0.59 12.67
C LYS A 69 3.53 0.41 11.47
N PRO A 70 4.02 0.05 10.27
CA PRO A 70 3.15 -0.29 9.14
C PRO A 70 2.21 -1.44 9.46
N ASN A 71 1.02 -1.41 8.88
CA ASN A 71 0.03 -2.48 8.99
C ASN A 71 -0.32 -3.03 7.59
N VAL A 72 -1.23 -4.01 7.55
CA VAL A 72 -1.67 -4.63 6.31
C VAL A 72 -2.26 -3.61 5.32
N ILE A 73 -2.92 -2.56 5.80
CA ILE A 73 -3.54 -1.53 4.96
C ILE A 73 -2.47 -0.67 4.27
N SER A 74 -1.48 -0.16 5.02
CA SER A 74 -0.39 0.64 4.43
C SER A 74 0.45 -0.17 3.42
N PHE A 75 0.72 -1.44 3.73
CA PHE A 75 1.44 -2.31 2.80
C PHE A 75 0.62 -2.61 1.55
N ASN A 76 -0.66 -2.99 1.69
CA ASN A 76 -1.54 -3.26 0.57
C ASN A 76 -1.65 -2.06 -0.37
N ALA A 77 -1.83 -0.85 0.17
CA ALA A 77 -1.87 0.37 -0.61
C ALA A 77 -0.55 0.61 -1.39
N ALA A 78 0.61 0.39 -0.76
CA ALA A 78 1.90 0.52 -1.43
C ALA A 78 2.13 -0.55 -2.53
N ILE A 79 1.73 -1.81 -2.29
CA ILE A 79 1.82 -2.90 -3.26
C ILE A 79 0.89 -2.60 -4.46
N SER A 80 -0.35 -2.19 -4.22
CA SER A 80 -1.28 -1.78 -5.28
C SER A 80 -0.81 -0.54 -6.05
N ALA A 81 -0.09 0.38 -5.40
CA ALA A 81 0.54 1.49 -6.10
C ALA A 81 1.64 0.99 -7.06
N CYS A 82 2.47 0.03 -6.62
CA CYS A 82 3.46 -0.62 -7.47
C CYS A 82 2.83 -1.37 -8.64
N GLU A 83 1.73 -2.09 -8.41
CA GLU A 83 0.95 -2.78 -9.44
C GLU A 83 0.47 -1.82 -10.54
N LYS A 84 -0.09 -0.67 -10.16
CA LYS A 84 -0.50 0.39 -11.11
C LYS A 84 0.69 1.04 -11.81
N GLY A 85 1.82 1.16 -11.13
CA GLY A 85 3.08 1.65 -11.67
C GLY A 85 3.86 0.63 -12.51
N GLN A 86 3.36 -0.59 -12.67
CA GLN A 86 4.05 -1.72 -13.33
C GLN A 86 5.42 -2.05 -12.70
N GLN A 87 5.56 -1.81 -11.39
CA GLN A 87 6.79 -2.05 -10.63
C GLN A 87 6.72 -3.40 -9.89
N TRP A 88 6.73 -4.50 -10.66
CA TRP A 88 6.57 -5.84 -10.11
C TRP A 88 7.67 -6.24 -9.11
N GLU A 89 8.92 -5.83 -9.33
CA GLU A 89 10.02 -6.09 -8.39
C GLU A 89 9.77 -5.45 -7.02
N GLN A 90 9.28 -4.21 -7.02
CA GLN A 90 8.95 -3.49 -5.78
C GLN A 90 7.74 -4.11 -5.08
N ALA A 91 6.73 -4.55 -5.83
CA ALA A 91 5.57 -5.24 -5.27
C ALA A 91 5.98 -6.54 -4.54
N LEU A 92 6.89 -7.33 -5.13
CA LEU A 92 7.44 -8.55 -4.51
C LEU A 92 8.27 -8.24 -3.26
N GLN A 93 9.13 -7.22 -3.34
CA GLN A 93 9.95 -6.80 -2.21
C GLN A 93 9.09 -6.39 -1.01
N LEU A 94 8.04 -5.61 -1.23
CA LEU A 94 7.09 -5.23 -0.19
C LEU A 94 6.34 -6.43 0.40
N LEU A 95 5.94 -7.39 -0.42
CA LEU A 95 5.26 -8.59 0.03
C LEU A 95 6.14 -9.42 0.99
N ASP A 96 7.45 -9.54 0.71
CA ASP A 96 8.41 -10.17 1.62
C ASP A 96 8.63 -9.31 2.88
N GLU A 97 8.72 -7.99 2.72
CA GLU A 97 8.92 -7.05 3.82
C GLU A 97 7.79 -7.08 4.86
N MET A 98 6.54 -7.34 4.45
CA MET A 98 5.41 -7.53 5.38
C MET A 98 5.74 -8.54 6.49
N ARG A 99 6.34 -9.68 6.11
CA ARG A 99 6.72 -10.75 7.06
C ARG A 99 7.79 -10.29 8.03
N ARG A 100 8.76 -9.50 7.56
CA ARG A 100 9.81 -8.90 8.39
C ARG A 100 9.24 -7.97 9.45
N TYR A 101 8.13 -7.29 9.15
CA TYR A 101 7.38 -6.45 10.10
C TYR A 101 6.35 -7.21 10.94
N SER A 102 6.29 -8.54 10.82
CA SER A 102 5.27 -9.39 11.45
C SER A 102 3.84 -8.97 11.06
N VAL A 103 3.68 -8.53 9.82
CA VAL A 103 2.39 -8.27 9.17
C VAL A 103 2.13 -9.44 8.22
N GLU A 104 1.05 -10.17 8.44
CA GLU A 104 0.69 -11.29 7.58
C GLU A 104 0.11 -10.77 6.26
N PRO A 105 0.69 -11.16 5.09
CA PRO A 105 0.09 -10.85 3.81
C PRO A 105 -1.29 -11.49 3.68
N ASP A 106 -2.25 -10.72 3.16
CA ASP A 106 -3.63 -11.16 2.96
C ASP A 106 -3.96 -11.34 1.48
N VAL A 107 -5.24 -11.58 1.19
CA VAL A 107 -5.74 -11.75 -0.18
C VAL A 107 -5.39 -10.55 -1.06
N VAL A 108 -5.47 -9.35 -0.51
CA VAL A 108 -5.21 -8.10 -1.26
C VAL A 108 -3.71 -7.97 -1.54
N SER A 109 -2.84 -8.26 -0.56
CA SER A 109 -1.38 -8.24 -0.74
C SER A 109 -0.95 -9.16 -1.88
N PHE A 110 -1.38 -10.43 -1.82
CA PHE A 110 -1.04 -11.42 -2.85
C PHE A 110 -1.64 -11.07 -4.22
N SER A 111 -2.91 -10.66 -4.27
CA SER A 111 -3.57 -10.34 -5.54
C SER A 111 -2.90 -9.18 -6.26
N ALA A 112 -2.53 -8.12 -5.52
CA ALA A 112 -1.84 -6.97 -6.08
C ALA A 112 -0.43 -7.35 -6.58
N ALA A 113 0.32 -8.16 -5.83
CA ALA A 113 1.64 -8.64 -6.25
C ALA A 113 1.56 -9.56 -7.49
N ILE A 114 0.60 -10.48 -7.53
CA ILE A 114 0.34 -11.35 -8.69
C ILE A 114 0.00 -10.53 -9.94
N SER A 115 -0.91 -9.56 -9.80
CA SER A 115 -1.28 -8.66 -10.91
C SER A 115 -0.11 -7.80 -11.38
N ALA A 116 0.75 -7.34 -10.46
CA ALA A 116 1.97 -6.63 -10.82
C ALA A 116 2.91 -7.52 -11.65
N CYS A 117 3.12 -8.77 -11.24
CA CYS A 117 3.91 -9.75 -11.98
C CYS A 117 3.33 -10.02 -13.37
N GLU A 118 2.01 -10.18 -13.50
CA GLU A 118 1.34 -10.36 -14.78
C GLU A 118 1.59 -9.18 -15.73
N LYS A 119 1.37 -7.94 -15.27
CA LYS A 119 1.65 -6.72 -16.04
C LYS A 119 3.13 -6.59 -16.42
N GLY A 120 4.03 -7.11 -15.58
CA GLY A 120 5.47 -7.20 -15.84
C GLY A 120 5.91 -8.38 -16.72
N GLY A 121 4.98 -9.21 -17.21
CA GLY A 121 5.27 -10.40 -18.02
C GLY A 121 5.88 -11.57 -17.24
N GLN A 122 5.87 -11.52 -15.90
CA GLN A 122 6.48 -12.48 -14.99
C GLN A 122 5.49 -13.59 -14.59
N TRP A 123 4.89 -14.27 -15.57
CA TRP A 123 3.84 -15.27 -15.33
C TRP A 123 4.27 -16.45 -14.44
N LYS A 124 5.56 -16.83 -14.47
CA LYS A 124 6.09 -17.91 -13.62
C LYS A 124 6.03 -17.52 -12.15
N ILE A 125 6.46 -16.30 -11.83
CA ILE A 125 6.44 -15.77 -10.46
C ILE A 125 4.99 -15.58 -10.01
N ALA A 126 4.11 -15.09 -10.88
CA ALA A 126 2.68 -14.99 -10.58
C ALA A 126 2.06 -16.35 -10.19
N LEU A 127 2.44 -17.43 -10.88
CA LEU A 127 1.99 -18.78 -10.56
C LEU A 127 2.55 -19.29 -9.22
N GLU A 128 3.83 -19.00 -8.92
CA GLU A 128 4.46 -19.34 -7.65
C GLU A 128 3.77 -18.64 -6.47
N LEU A 129 3.49 -17.34 -6.59
CA LEU A 129 2.74 -16.58 -5.58
C LEU A 129 1.32 -17.13 -5.37
N LEU A 130 0.64 -17.55 -6.45
CA LEU A 130 -0.70 -18.14 -6.33
C LEU A 130 -0.67 -19.47 -5.55
N GLN A 131 0.37 -20.28 -5.75
CA GLN A 131 0.57 -21.51 -4.98
C GLN A 131 0.89 -21.21 -3.52
N GLU A 132 1.76 -20.24 -3.26
CA GLU A 132 2.11 -19.79 -1.91
C GLU A 132 0.88 -19.25 -1.16
N MET A 133 0.06 -18.44 -1.82
CA MET A 133 -1.19 -17.92 -1.28
C MET A 133 -2.11 -19.06 -0.81
N GLN A 134 -2.28 -20.11 -1.64
CA GLN A 134 -3.08 -21.29 -1.28
C GLN A 134 -2.49 -22.09 -0.11
N GLN A 135 -1.16 -22.25 -0.08
CA GLN A 135 -0.47 -22.96 1.01
C GLN A 135 -0.61 -22.26 2.35
N ASN A 136 -0.64 -20.93 2.35
CA ASN A 136 -0.85 -20.10 3.55
C ASN A 136 -2.32 -20.05 3.99
N GLY A 137 -3.22 -20.81 3.36
CA GLY A 137 -4.65 -20.82 3.68
C GLY A 137 -5.40 -19.55 3.26
N VAL A 138 -4.74 -18.64 2.54
CA VAL A 138 -5.32 -17.42 2.00
C VAL A 138 -6.08 -17.81 0.73
N LYS A 139 -7.41 -17.83 0.77
CA LYS A 139 -8.22 -18.23 -0.40
C LYS A 139 -8.24 -17.10 -1.44
N PRO A 140 -7.86 -17.36 -2.70
CA PRO A 140 -8.05 -16.40 -3.78
C PRO A 140 -9.52 -16.01 -3.89
N ASN A 141 -9.83 -14.71 -3.91
CA ASN A 141 -11.16 -14.22 -4.22
C ASN A 141 -11.28 -13.98 -5.74
N VAL A 142 -12.51 -13.92 -6.24
CA VAL A 142 -12.82 -13.86 -7.69
C VAL A 142 -12.25 -12.62 -8.42
N ILE A 143 -11.66 -11.67 -7.68
CA ILE A 143 -10.99 -10.49 -8.25
C ILE A 143 -9.56 -10.83 -8.71
N SER A 144 -8.97 -11.94 -8.25
CA SER A 144 -7.60 -12.36 -8.62
C SER A 144 -7.42 -12.86 -10.06
N PHE A 145 -8.50 -12.91 -10.86
CA PHE A 145 -8.50 -13.53 -12.20
C PHE A 145 -9.02 -12.63 -13.32
N ASN A 146 -9.35 -11.36 -13.06
CA ASN A 146 -9.81 -10.43 -14.10
C ASN A 146 -9.04 -9.11 -14.04
N ALA A 147 -7.95 -9.04 -14.80
CA ALA A 147 -7.34 -7.80 -15.29
C ALA A 147 -6.90 -8.02 -16.75
#